data_AF-A0A534QJ93-F1
#
_entry.id   AF-A0A534QJ93-F1
#
_cell.length_a   1.000
_cell.length_b   1.000
_cell.length_c   1.000
_cell.angle_alpha   90.00
_cell.angle_beta   90.00
_cell.angle_gamma   90.00
#
_symmetry.space_group_name_H-M   'P 1'
#
loop_
_entity.id
_entity.type
_entity.pdbx_description
1 polymer ?
#
loop_
_entity_poly.entity_id
_entity_poly.type
_entity_poly.pdbx_seq_one_letter_code
_entity_poly.pdbx_strand_id
1 'polypeptide(L)'
;MGAARRPKLVVHVNGKVFKANLRPSITGAFTTVGVILNGLSQHVRIGRGSIKTLLISCGGFNLATATFPFTVDCAGAYTDNTFKGLVPPPNPKGWAAGSGLQVTFLSFDGTRYAGTSDPTTGVFHLGRTFLCFTLENGSFPVPDTIDGTVDASGDGFSGTFTGAFQAGRSCLQRFGTAMGERVTTAGCGNLVLDPGEECDGGACCAADCTWRPDGTICAFDSWSCFDYTCYPSHLCLFDSTSQPDGDRDGVADRCDPCTGGGPIASSRLVIDGLDGPAGTARLTARGAIVVPTGSLDPSTHGVRLRIVDITRTVLVDVTVAGGGYDRATHTGWRSRSSGRGWSYRGPVGPLERITLILSADAPATVRFRLRGVPAPPATAPVLPLTLTVVLDPPLAITGLCGETFYEPPGSTCELARDGRRILCRS
;
A
#
# COMPACT_ATOMS: atom_id res chain seq x y z
N MET A 1 -41.20 19.38 -7.65
CA MET A 1 -40.95 17.96 -7.95
C MET A 1 -40.08 17.39 -6.85
N GLY A 2 -40.62 16.43 -6.07
CA GLY A 2 -39.96 15.93 -4.86
C GLY A 2 -38.77 15.02 -5.17
N ALA A 3 -37.70 15.16 -4.38
CA ALA A 3 -36.51 14.32 -4.45
C ALA A 3 -36.89 12.83 -4.41
N ALA A 4 -36.55 12.09 -5.46
CA ALA A 4 -36.73 10.66 -5.53
C ALA A 4 -35.95 10.01 -4.36
N ARG A 5 -36.67 9.47 -3.38
CA ARG A 5 -36.08 8.69 -2.29
C ARG A 5 -35.41 7.45 -2.91
N ARG A 6 -34.08 7.40 -2.81
CA ARG A 6 -33.21 6.29 -3.23
C ARG A 6 -33.67 4.93 -2.65
N PRO A 7 -33.38 3.80 -3.32
CA PRO A 7 -33.94 2.49 -2.96
C PRO A 7 -33.49 2.08 -1.56
N LYS A 8 -34.47 1.69 -0.74
CA LYS A 8 -34.29 1.09 0.57
C LYS A 8 -34.23 -0.42 0.36
N LEU A 9 -33.33 -1.14 1.04
CA LEU A 9 -33.57 -2.57 1.20
C LEU A 9 -34.82 -2.70 2.08
N VAL A 10 -35.87 -3.28 1.49
CA VAL A 10 -37.13 -3.57 2.16
C VAL A 10 -37.25 -5.09 2.20
N VAL A 11 -37.15 -5.67 3.39
CA VAL A 11 -37.32 -7.11 3.58
C VAL A 11 -38.66 -7.35 4.24
N HIS A 12 -39.46 -8.24 3.65
CA HIS A 12 -40.73 -8.68 4.22
C HIS A 12 -40.51 -10.01 4.94
N VAL A 13 -40.73 -10.01 6.26
CA VAL A 13 -40.59 -11.19 7.12
C VAL A 13 -41.96 -11.47 7.73
N ASN A 14 -42.64 -12.51 7.26
CA ASN A 14 -43.97 -12.92 7.77
C ASN A 14 -44.96 -11.75 7.94
N GLY A 15 -45.08 -10.90 6.92
CA GLY A 15 -45.97 -9.74 6.91
C GLY A 15 -45.44 -8.47 7.61
N LYS A 16 -44.24 -8.50 8.20
CA LYS A 16 -43.57 -7.32 8.80
C LYS A 16 -42.43 -6.82 7.93
N VAL A 17 -42.19 -5.51 7.98
CA VAL A 17 -41.23 -4.84 7.08
C VAL A 17 -39.98 -4.40 7.83
N PHE A 18 -38.83 -4.93 7.45
CA PHE A 18 -37.51 -4.39 7.81
C PHE A 18 -37.10 -3.34 6.77
N LYS A 19 -36.64 -2.17 7.25
CA LYS A 19 -36.12 -1.10 6.40
C LYS A 19 -34.76 -0.67 6.93
N ALA A 20 -33.71 -0.90 6.16
CA ALA A 20 -32.42 -0.29 6.43
C ALA A 20 -32.47 1.19 6.02
N ASN A 21 -32.20 2.08 6.98
CA ASN A 21 -32.26 3.52 6.75
C ASN A 21 -30.89 4.13 6.40
N LEU A 22 -29.79 3.38 6.55
CA LEU A 22 -28.42 3.83 6.27
C LEU A 22 -27.68 2.80 5.41
N ARG A 23 -26.94 3.24 4.37
CA ARG A 23 -26.17 2.33 3.48
C ARG A 23 -25.13 1.43 4.18
N PRO A 24 -24.36 1.87 5.20
CA PRO A 24 -23.39 1.01 5.90
C PRO A 24 -24.02 0.04 6.91
N SER A 25 -25.35 0.03 7.06
CA SER A 25 -26.04 -0.86 8.00
C SER A 25 -26.22 -2.30 7.50
N ILE A 26 -25.75 -2.62 6.29
CA ILE A 26 -25.85 -3.95 5.71
C ILE A 26 -24.50 -4.31 5.10
N THR A 27 -23.89 -5.41 5.55
CA THR A 27 -22.72 -6.03 4.96
C THR A 27 -23.10 -7.42 4.48
N GLY A 28 -22.64 -7.82 3.31
CA GLY A 28 -22.98 -9.13 2.76
C GLY A 28 -21.83 -9.72 1.98
N ALA A 29 -21.75 -11.04 1.97
CA ALA A 29 -20.83 -11.81 1.15
C ALA A 29 -21.63 -12.54 0.07
N PHE A 30 -21.19 -12.38 -1.17
CA PHE A 30 -21.72 -13.12 -2.31
C PHE A 30 -20.88 -14.39 -2.49
N THR A 31 -21.55 -15.51 -2.69
CA THR A 31 -20.92 -16.81 -2.96
C THR A 31 -21.55 -17.43 -4.21
N THR A 32 -20.91 -18.45 -4.78
CA THR A 32 -21.44 -19.20 -5.93
C THR A 32 -22.71 -19.98 -5.61
N VAL A 33 -22.97 -20.26 -4.33
CA VAL A 33 -24.17 -20.99 -3.87
C VAL A 33 -25.28 -20.07 -3.37
N GLY A 34 -25.06 -18.75 -3.32
CA GLY A 34 -26.03 -17.81 -2.78
C GLY A 34 -25.44 -16.54 -2.14
N VAL A 35 -26.26 -15.86 -1.35
CA VAL A 35 -25.93 -14.60 -0.69
C VAL A 35 -26.12 -14.71 0.82
N ILE A 36 -25.13 -14.25 1.58
CA ILE A 36 -25.24 -14.06 3.03
C ILE A 36 -25.31 -12.56 3.31
N LEU A 37 -26.39 -12.11 3.94
CA LEU A 37 -26.61 -10.72 4.32
C LEU A 37 -26.61 -10.59 5.85
N ASN A 38 -25.82 -9.66 6.34
CA ASN A 38 -25.80 -9.18 7.72
C ASN A 38 -26.33 -7.74 7.75
N GLY A 39 -27.46 -7.52 8.41
CA GLY A 39 -28.03 -6.21 8.61
C GLY A 39 -28.03 -5.81 10.09
N LEU A 40 -27.65 -4.57 10.39
CA LEU A 40 -27.71 -3.95 11.71
C LEU A 40 -28.41 -2.59 11.64
N SER A 41 -29.66 -2.51 12.06
CA SER A 41 -30.38 -1.23 12.18
C SER A 41 -30.45 -0.77 13.62
N GLN A 42 -29.79 0.33 13.96
CA GLN A 42 -29.80 0.93 15.29
C GLN A 42 -30.55 2.27 15.29
N HIS A 43 -31.49 2.42 16.22
CA HIS A 43 -32.17 3.69 16.50
C HIS A 43 -32.10 3.96 18.00
N VAL A 44 -31.32 4.96 18.42
CA VAL A 44 -31.17 5.35 19.84
C VAL A 44 -31.65 6.78 20.03
N ARG A 45 -32.45 7.02 21.07
CA ARG A 45 -32.79 8.33 21.63
C ARG A 45 -32.55 8.30 23.14
N ILE A 46 -32.43 9.47 23.76
CA ILE A 46 -32.22 9.60 25.21
C ILE A 46 -33.31 8.80 25.95
N GLY A 47 -32.89 7.78 26.70
CA GLY A 47 -33.77 6.91 27.49
C GLY A 47 -34.51 5.78 26.74
N ARG A 48 -34.36 5.63 25.41
CA ARG A 48 -34.98 4.53 24.65
C ARG A 48 -34.24 4.23 23.34
N GLY A 49 -34.05 2.96 23.03
CA GLY A 49 -33.52 2.56 21.73
C GLY A 49 -34.00 1.21 21.23
N SER A 50 -33.72 0.93 19.97
CA SER A 50 -33.93 -0.36 19.32
C SER A 50 -32.73 -0.75 18.48
N ILE A 51 -32.25 -1.96 18.65
CA ILE A 51 -31.23 -2.59 17.79
C ILE A 51 -31.91 -3.77 17.11
N LYS A 52 -31.89 -3.77 15.78
CA LYS A 52 -32.41 -4.85 14.95
C LYS A 52 -31.24 -5.50 14.23
N THR A 53 -31.05 -6.80 14.40
CA THR A 53 -30.09 -7.58 13.61
C THR A 53 -30.82 -8.52 12.66
N LEU A 54 -30.22 -8.71 11.50
CA LEU A 54 -30.74 -9.56 10.44
C LEU A 54 -29.59 -10.39 9.90
N LEU A 55 -29.69 -11.72 9.96
CA LEU A 55 -28.79 -12.66 9.30
C LEU A 55 -29.63 -13.48 8.34
N ILE A 56 -29.36 -13.35 7.04
CA ILE A 56 -30.09 -14.07 5.99
C ILE A 56 -29.09 -14.82 5.12
N SER A 57 -29.40 -16.07 4.80
CA SER A 57 -28.77 -16.86 3.76
C SER A 57 -29.80 -17.19 2.69
N CYS A 58 -29.55 -16.74 1.46
CA CYS A 58 -30.36 -17.03 0.29
C CYS A 58 -29.56 -17.96 -0.61
N GLY A 59 -30.08 -19.13 -0.97
CA GLY A 59 -29.38 -20.10 -1.82
C GLY A 59 -30.09 -20.35 -3.15
N GLY A 60 -29.42 -21.03 -4.08
CA GLY A 60 -30.08 -21.60 -5.27
C GLY A 60 -30.25 -20.67 -6.47
N PHE A 61 -29.40 -19.65 -6.63
CA PHE A 61 -29.40 -18.77 -7.80
C PHE A 61 -27.98 -18.40 -8.24
N ASN A 62 -27.78 -18.26 -9.55
CA ASN A 62 -26.53 -17.80 -10.14
C ASN A 62 -26.63 -16.32 -10.51
N LEU A 63 -25.86 -15.47 -9.83
CA LEU A 63 -25.83 -14.02 -10.05
C LEU A 63 -25.26 -13.63 -11.42
N ALA A 64 -24.37 -14.43 -12.01
CA ALA A 64 -23.78 -14.15 -13.31
C ALA A 64 -24.81 -14.25 -14.45
N THR A 65 -25.90 -14.99 -14.23
CA THR A 65 -26.95 -15.24 -15.23
C THR A 65 -28.32 -14.71 -14.79
N ALA A 66 -28.42 -14.08 -13.62
CA ALA A 66 -29.69 -13.60 -13.10
C ALA A 66 -30.14 -12.33 -13.84
N THR A 67 -31.42 -12.29 -14.23
CA THR A 67 -32.05 -11.08 -14.78
C THR A 67 -32.72 -10.32 -13.63
N PHE A 68 -32.43 -9.03 -13.48
CA PHE A 68 -33.00 -8.21 -12.41
C PHE A 68 -34.31 -7.52 -12.85
N PRO A 69 -35.28 -7.30 -11.94
CA PRO A 69 -35.27 -7.75 -10.55
C PRO A 69 -35.63 -9.24 -10.41
N PHE A 70 -35.04 -9.93 -9.43
CA PHE A 70 -35.40 -11.30 -9.12
C PHE A 70 -35.58 -11.50 -7.61
N THR A 71 -36.45 -12.44 -7.24
CA THR A 71 -36.80 -12.76 -5.85
C THR A 71 -36.39 -14.18 -5.53
N VAL A 72 -35.79 -14.38 -4.35
CA VAL A 72 -35.35 -15.70 -3.88
C VAL A 72 -35.85 -15.97 -2.47
N ASP A 73 -36.13 -17.24 -2.21
CA ASP A 73 -36.40 -17.72 -0.87
C ASP A 73 -35.09 -17.88 -0.10
N CYS A 74 -35.13 -17.41 1.14
CA CYS A 74 -34.00 -17.39 2.03
C CYS A 74 -34.36 -18.03 3.36
N ALA A 75 -33.34 -18.41 4.13
CA ALA A 75 -33.45 -18.82 5.52
C ALA A 75 -32.65 -17.83 6.37
N GLY A 76 -33.07 -17.61 7.62
CA GLY A 76 -32.35 -16.65 8.45
C GLY A 76 -32.92 -16.43 9.84
N ALA A 77 -32.20 -15.62 10.58
CA ALA A 77 -32.57 -15.17 11.91
C ALA A 77 -32.70 -13.65 11.94
N TYR A 78 -33.74 -13.17 12.59
CA TYR A 78 -33.93 -11.75 12.86
C TYR A 78 -34.08 -11.55 14.37
N THR A 79 -33.37 -10.58 14.94
CA THR A 79 -33.56 -10.18 16.34
C THR A 79 -33.92 -8.70 16.44
N ASP A 80 -34.87 -8.40 17.31
CA ASP A 80 -35.26 -7.04 17.66
C ASP A 80 -35.09 -6.83 19.16
N ASN A 81 -34.14 -6.00 19.52
CA ASN A 81 -33.80 -5.66 20.90
C ASN A 81 -34.24 -4.23 21.16
N THR A 82 -35.40 -4.06 21.81
CA THR A 82 -35.86 -2.75 22.28
C THR A 82 -35.50 -2.56 23.74
N PHE A 83 -34.88 -1.43 24.08
CA PHE A 83 -34.51 -1.08 25.45
C PHE A 83 -35.09 0.28 25.86
N LYS A 84 -35.40 0.42 27.15
CA LYS A 84 -35.93 1.65 27.78
C LYS A 84 -35.18 1.84 29.11
N GLY A 85 -34.45 2.95 29.27
CA GLY A 85 -33.60 3.22 30.44
C GLY A 85 -32.13 2.73 30.33
N LEU A 86 -31.37 2.86 31.42
CA LEU A 86 -29.92 2.57 31.55
C LEU A 86 -29.63 1.12 32.02
N VAL A 87 -30.23 0.09 31.39
CA VAL A 87 -30.07 -1.40 31.62
C VAL A 87 -31.07 -2.01 32.65
N PRO A 88 -31.61 -3.26 32.61
CA PRO A 88 -31.54 -4.44 31.68
C PRO A 88 -32.95 -5.03 31.25
N PRO A 89 -33.10 -6.25 30.65
CA PRO A 89 -32.29 -6.93 29.64
C PRO A 89 -32.88 -6.70 28.22
N PRO A 90 -32.15 -7.05 27.14
CA PRO A 90 -32.78 -7.18 25.82
C PRO A 90 -33.90 -8.22 25.92
N ASN A 91 -35.13 -7.86 25.55
CA ASN A 91 -36.15 -8.84 25.21
C ASN A 91 -35.89 -9.21 23.75
N PRO A 92 -35.13 -10.27 23.46
CA PRO A 92 -34.83 -10.60 22.09
C PRO A 92 -36.12 -11.16 21.50
N LYS A 93 -36.79 -10.38 20.65
CA LYS A 93 -37.76 -10.97 19.73
C LYS A 93 -36.96 -11.57 18.58
N GLY A 94 -36.42 -12.75 18.85
CA GLY A 94 -35.78 -13.60 17.87
C GLY A 94 -36.85 -14.42 17.16
N TRP A 95 -36.87 -14.40 15.84
CA TRP A 95 -37.49 -15.49 15.08
C TRP A 95 -36.37 -16.22 14.38
N ALA A 96 -36.24 -17.52 14.67
CA ALA A 96 -35.62 -18.47 13.76
C ALA A 96 -36.76 -19.03 12.92
N ALA A 97 -36.73 -18.85 11.61
CA ALA A 97 -37.66 -19.55 10.74
C ALA A 97 -36.94 -20.04 9.50
N GLY A 98 -37.23 -21.31 9.16
CA GLY A 98 -36.95 -21.92 7.88
C GLY A 98 -37.73 -21.27 6.74
N SER A 99 -37.81 -22.01 5.63
CA SER A 99 -38.36 -21.59 4.33
C SER A 99 -39.56 -20.63 4.40
N GLY A 100 -39.47 -19.50 3.68
CA GLY A 100 -40.58 -18.52 3.54
C GLY A 100 -40.16 -17.04 3.57
N LEU A 101 -38.87 -16.73 3.72
CA LEU A 101 -38.35 -15.35 3.64
C LEU A 101 -38.02 -15.00 2.19
N GLN A 102 -38.65 -13.97 1.63
CA GLN A 102 -38.38 -13.53 0.26
C GLN A 102 -37.52 -12.27 0.23
N VAL A 103 -36.41 -12.32 -0.51
CA VAL A 103 -35.53 -11.16 -0.78
C VAL A 103 -35.54 -10.86 -2.28
N THR A 104 -35.86 -9.61 -2.63
CA THR A 104 -35.83 -9.14 -4.02
C THR A 104 -34.56 -8.32 -4.26
N PHE A 105 -33.74 -8.77 -5.20
CA PHE A 105 -32.57 -8.05 -5.68
C PHE A 105 -32.96 -7.17 -6.88
N LEU A 106 -32.57 -5.90 -6.84
CA LEU A 106 -32.98 -4.89 -7.84
C LEU A 106 -31.86 -4.52 -8.83
N SER A 107 -30.59 -4.63 -8.42
CA SER A 107 -29.41 -4.38 -9.26
C SER A 107 -28.13 -4.88 -8.58
N PHE A 108 -27.04 -5.03 -9.33
CA PHE A 108 -25.66 -5.22 -8.83
C PHE A 108 -24.77 -4.06 -9.34
N ASP A 109 -23.70 -3.69 -8.63
CA ASP A 109 -22.93 -2.46 -8.86
C ASP A 109 -21.70 -2.61 -9.78
N GLY A 110 -21.48 -3.79 -10.38
CA GLY A 110 -20.53 -3.93 -11.51
C GLY A 110 -19.05 -3.99 -11.14
N THR A 111 -18.70 -4.54 -9.99
CA THR A 111 -17.32 -4.62 -9.44
C THR A 111 -16.30 -5.48 -10.22
N ARG A 112 -16.63 -6.01 -11.41
CA ARG A 112 -15.69 -6.81 -12.24
C ARG A 112 -15.11 -5.97 -13.37
N TYR A 113 -13.82 -6.17 -13.66
CA TYR A 113 -13.23 -5.69 -14.91
C TYR A 113 -13.83 -6.46 -16.09
N ALA A 114 -14.18 -5.76 -17.16
CA ALA A 114 -14.69 -6.30 -18.41
C ALA A 114 -14.07 -5.55 -19.58
N GLY A 115 -13.90 -6.19 -20.73
CA GLY A 115 -13.44 -5.50 -21.92
C GLY A 115 -13.07 -6.42 -23.07
N THR A 116 -12.19 -5.98 -23.95
CA THR A 116 -11.88 -6.63 -25.22
C THR A 116 -10.43 -7.09 -25.26
N SER A 117 -10.18 -8.22 -25.94
CA SER A 117 -8.84 -8.64 -26.34
C SER A 117 -8.85 -8.93 -27.84
N ASP A 118 -7.82 -8.48 -28.55
CA ASP A 118 -7.55 -8.88 -29.92
C ASP A 118 -6.55 -10.04 -29.91
N PRO A 119 -6.99 -11.26 -30.25
CA PRO A 119 -6.12 -12.43 -30.23
C PRO A 119 -5.01 -12.38 -31.28
N THR A 120 -5.11 -11.52 -32.29
CA THR A 120 -4.12 -11.39 -33.36
C THR A 120 -2.95 -10.50 -32.95
N THR A 121 -3.26 -9.40 -32.27
CA THR A 121 -2.26 -8.41 -31.84
C THR A 121 -1.84 -8.57 -30.39
N GLY A 122 -2.57 -9.37 -29.60
CA GLY A 122 -2.36 -9.53 -28.15
C GLY A 122 -2.82 -8.31 -27.35
N VAL A 123 -3.36 -7.27 -27.98
CA VAL A 123 -3.78 -6.05 -27.32
C VAL A 123 -5.08 -6.30 -26.55
N PHE A 124 -5.14 -5.84 -25.30
CA PHE A 124 -6.34 -5.91 -24.50
C PHE A 124 -6.64 -4.58 -23.79
N HIS A 125 -7.93 -4.39 -23.52
CA HIS A 125 -8.49 -3.31 -22.71
C HIS A 125 -9.46 -3.92 -21.73
N LEU A 126 -9.26 -3.71 -20.44
CA LEU A 126 -10.17 -4.11 -19.37
C LEU A 126 -10.59 -2.85 -18.61
N GLY A 127 -11.88 -2.67 -18.40
CA GLY A 127 -12.44 -1.53 -17.67
C GLY A 127 -13.41 -1.96 -16.59
N ARG A 128 -13.46 -1.21 -15.50
CA ARG A 128 -14.57 -1.23 -14.53
C ARG A 128 -14.92 0.20 -14.13
N THR A 129 -16.03 0.32 -13.41
CA THR A 129 -16.41 1.59 -12.80
C THR A 129 -16.26 1.48 -11.28
N PHE A 130 -15.35 2.27 -10.71
CA PHE A 130 -15.23 2.44 -9.27
C PHE A 130 -16.18 3.55 -8.81
N LEU A 131 -16.95 3.32 -7.74
CA LEU A 131 -17.87 4.31 -7.21
C LEU A 131 -17.24 5.04 -6.01
N CYS A 132 -16.72 6.25 -6.26
CA CYS A 132 -16.29 7.15 -5.20
C CYS A 132 -17.47 7.88 -4.58
N PHE A 133 -17.33 8.39 -3.35
CA PHE A 133 -18.42 9.08 -2.64
C PHE A 133 -18.01 10.43 -2.04
N THR A 134 -18.92 11.39 -2.09
CA THR A 134 -18.87 12.60 -1.26
C THR A 134 -20.18 12.77 -0.48
N LEU A 135 -20.12 13.48 0.64
CA LEU A 135 -21.30 13.79 1.46
C LEU A 135 -22.31 14.69 0.73
N GLU A 136 -21.83 15.48 -0.23
CA GLU A 136 -22.61 16.50 -0.94
C GLU A 136 -23.25 15.97 -2.23
N ASN A 137 -22.55 15.11 -3.00
CA ASN A 137 -23.01 14.66 -4.32
C ASN A 137 -23.41 13.18 -4.37
N GLY A 138 -23.18 12.41 -3.29
CA GLY A 138 -23.41 10.97 -3.28
C GLY A 138 -22.29 10.21 -4.00
N SER A 139 -22.62 9.03 -4.54
CA SER A 139 -21.67 8.19 -5.27
C SER A 139 -21.52 8.66 -6.72
N PHE A 140 -20.29 8.82 -7.22
CA PHE A 140 -20.01 9.14 -8.61
C PHE A 140 -19.04 8.12 -9.22
N PRO A 141 -19.21 7.78 -10.51
CA PRO A 141 -18.40 6.79 -11.19
C PRO A 141 -17.03 7.35 -11.56
N VAL A 142 -15.98 6.58 -11.31
CA VAL A 142 -14.62 6.83 -11.76
C VAL A 142 -14.13 5.62 -12.54
N PRO A 143 -13.63 5.81 -13.78
CA PRO A 143 -13.11 4.71 -14.58
C PRO A 143 -11.83 4.13 -13.96
N ASP A 144 -11.79 2.81 -13.92
CA ASP A 144 -10.60 2.01 -13.64
C ASP A 144 -10.31 1.18 -14.89
N THR A 145 -9.09 1.21 -15.40
CA THR A 145 -8.70 0.46 -16.60
C THR A 145 -7.42 -0.34 -16.40
N ILE A 146 -7.26 -1.41 -17.17
CA ILE A 146 -6.00 -2.11 -17.41
C ILE A 146 -5.89 -2.28 -18.91
N ASP A 147 -4.85 -1.69 -19.48
CA ASP A 147 -4.59 -1.60 -20.91
C ASP A 147 -3.24 -2.25 -21.17
N GLY A 148 -3.13 -3.17 -22.12
CA GLY A 148 -1.85 -3.85 -22.32
C GLY A 148 -1.76 -4.68 -23.58
N THR A 149 -0.63 -5.37 -23.70
CA THR A 149 -0.34 -6.30 -24.78
C THR A 149 0.26 -7.57 -24.20
N VAL A 150 -0.35 -8.70 -24.55
CA VAL A 150 0.18 -10.04 -24.27
C VAL A 150 1.44 -10.24 -25.12
N ASP A 151 2.49 -10.81 -24.53
CA ASP A 151 3.74 -11.08 -25.24
C ASP A 151 3.55 -12.14 -26.34
N ALA A 152 4.54 -12.23 -27.24
CA ALA A 152 4.49 -13.16 -28.37
C ALA A 152 4.51 -14.63 -27.95
N SER A 153 5.06 -14.94 -26.77
CA SER A 153 5.00 -16.28 -26.16
C SER A 153 3.59 -16.63 -25.66
N GLY A 154 2.76 -15.62 -25.39
CA GLY A 154 1.49 -15.76 -24.69
C GLY A 154 1.66 -15.91 -23.17
N ASP A 155 2.88 -15.90 -22.66
CA ASP A 155 3.23 -16.28 -21.28
C ASP A 155 3.28 -15.08 -20.32
N GLY A 156 3.01 -13.89 -20.82
CA GLY A 156 2.96 -12.69 -20.01
C GLY A 156 2.31 -11.54 -20.73
N PHE A 157 2.13 -10.43 -20.02
CA PHE A 157 1.70 -9.18 -20.60
C PHE A 157 2.39 -8.00 -19.94
N SER A 158 2.42 -6.88 -20.66
CA SER A 158 2.81 -5.58 -20.12
C SER A 158 1.83 -4.52 -20.56
N GLY A 159 1.72 -3.44 -19.78
CA GLY A 159 0.71 -2.42 -20.02
C GLY A 159 0.69 -1.34 -18.95
N THR A 160 -0.44 -0.67 -18.85
CA THR A 160 -0.74 0.37 -17.88
C THR A 160 -2.05 0.09 -17.17
N PHE A 161 -2.21 0.61 -15.96
CA PHE A 161 -3.50 0.62 -15.28
C PHE A 161 -3.86 2.03 -14.82
N THR A 162 -5.16 2.27 -14.71
CA THR A 162 -5.76 3.37 -13.94
C THR A 162 -6.64 2.75 -12.86
N GLY A 163 -6.44 3.14 -11.60
CA GLY A 163 -7.21 2.63 -10.48
C GLY A 163 -7.64 3.74 -9.53
N ALA A 164 -8.92 3.80 -9.19
CA ALA A 164 -9.47 4.75 -8.26
C ALA A 164 -9.63 4.15 -6.87
N PHE A 165 -9.40 4.97 -5.86
CA PHE A 165 -9.67 4.61 -4.47
C PHE A 165 -10.18 5.83 -3.71
N GLN A 166 -10.98 5.57 -2.68
CA GLN A 166 -11.47 6.61 -1.78
C GLN A 166 -10.49 6.84 -0.65
N ALA A 167 -9.98 8.07 -0.52
CA ALA A 167 -9.19 8.52 0.62
C ALA A 167 -9.98 9.59 1.38
N GLY A 168 -10.66 9.18 2.45
CA GLY A 168 -11.52 10.08 3.23
C GLY A 168 -12.68 10.63 2.38
N ARG A 169 -12.66 11.94 2.10
CA ARG A 169 -13.67 12.63 1.27
C ARG A 169 -13.23 12.82 -0.19
N SER A 170 -12.01 12.43 -0.53
CA SER A 170 -11.45 12.59 -1.86
C SER A 170 -11.44 11.26 -2.61
N CYS A 171 -11.71 11.33 -3.90
CA CYS A 171 -11.45 10.23 -4.81
C CYS A 171 -10.11 10.47 -5.49
N LEU A 172 -9.17 9.54 -5.32
CA LEU A 172 -7.85 9.62 -5.90
C LEU A 172 -7.74 8.58 -7.00
N GLN A 173 -7.24 8.99 -8.17
CA GLN A 173 -6.85 8.08 -9.24
C GLN A 173 -5.34 7.81 -9.16
N ARG A 174 -4.97 6.55 -9.26
CA ARG A 174 -3.61 6.05 -9.43
C ARG A 174 -3.43 5.60 -10.87
N PHE A 175 -2.22 5.73 -11.35
CA PHE A 175 -1.79 5.25 -12.67
C PHE A 175 -0.47 4.51 -12.48
N GLY A 176 -0.22 3.50 -13.28
CA GLY A 176 1.03 2.78 -13.21
C GLY A 176 1.18 1.78 -14.33
N THR A 177 2.27 1.03 -14.28
CA THR A 177 2.52 -0.10 -15.17
C THR A 177 1.78 -1.33 -14.67
N ALA A 178 1.19 -2.08 -15.60
CA ALA A 178 0.62 -3.39 -15.34
C ALA A 178 1.53 -4.45 -15.98
N MET A 179 1.83 -5.51 -15.25
CA MET A 179 2.55 -6.67 -15.76
C MET A 179 1.84 -7.92 -15.24
N GLY A 180 1.88 -8.99 -16.02
CA GLY A 180 1.42 -10.28 -15.56
C GLY A 180 2.13 -11.41 -16.28
N GLU A 181 2.09 -12.57 -15.65
CA GLU A 181 2.66 -13.81 -16.14
C GLU A 181 1.54 -14.84 -16.23
N ARG A 182 1.56 -15.68 -17.27
CA ARG A 182 0.62 -16.76 -17.45
C ARG A 182 0.89 -17.80 -16.36
N VAL A 183 -0.16 -18.16 -15.65
CA VAL A 183 -0.12 -19.32 -14.77
C VAL A 183 -0.09 -20.58 -15.65
N THR A 184 0.99 -21.34 -15.55
CA THR A 184 1.27 -22.50 -16.43
C THR A 184 0.55 -23.78 -15.99
N THR A 185 -0.08 -23.79 -14.81
CA THR A 185 -1.03 -24.82 -14.40
C THR A 185 -2.28 -24.69 -15.27
N ALA A 186 -2.44 -25.61 -16.23
CA ALA A 186 -3.59 -25.64 -17.12
C ALA A 186 -4.88 -25.77 -16.30
N GLY A 187 -5.69 -24.71 -16.23
CA GLY A 187 -6.90 -24.67 -15.41
C GLY A 187 -6.94 -23.48 -14.45
N CYS A 188 -5.77 -23.04 -13.98
CA CYS A 188 -5.74 -22.16 -12.82
C CYS A 188 -6.35 -20.78 -13.08
N GLY A 189 -7.25 -20.39 -12.20
CA GLY A 189 -8.04 -19.15 -12.26
C GLY A 189 -9.39 -19.28 -12.98
N ASN A 190 -9.82 -20.48 -13.38
CA ASN A 190 -11.04 -20.69 -14.20
C ASN A 190 -12.34 -20.89 -13.38
N LEU A 191 -12.25 -20.92 -12.05
CA LEU A 191 -13.31 -21.21 -11.07
C LEU A 191 -13.80 -22.68 -11.05
N VAL A 192 -13.01 -23.61 -11.56
CA VAL A 192 -13.17 -25.07 -11.54
C VAL A 192 -11.90 -25.69 -10.98
N LEU A 193 -12.03 -26.38 -9.84
CA LEU A 193 -10.90 -27.12 -9.27
C LEU A 193 -10.52 -28.30 -10.19
N ASP A 194 -9.41 -28.14 -10.92
CA ASP A 194 -8.95 -29.12 -11.91
C ASP A 194 -8.01 -30.20 -11.29
N PRO A 195 -7.89 -31.40 -11.88
CA PRO A 195 -6.98 -32.42 -11.39
C PRO A 195 -5.52 -31.93 -11.33
N GLY A 196 -4.96 -31.85 -10.13
CA GLY A 196 -3.60 -31.34 -9.88
C GLY A 196 -3.55 -29.94 -9.27
N GLU A 197 -4.70 -29.27 -9.15
CA GLU A 197 -4.86 -28.04 -8.39
C GLU A 197 -5.26 -28.34 -6.95
N GLU A 198 -4.84 -27.49 -6.02
CA GLU A 198 -5.26 -27.58 -4.62
C GLU A 198 -6.45 -26.66 -4.33
N CYS A 199 -6.65 -25.63 -5.16
CA CYS A 199 -7.63 -24.56 -5.05
C CYS A 199 -7.74 -23.81 -6.39
N ASP A 200 -8.75 -22.94 -6.55
CA ASP A 200 -8.93 -22.17 -7.78
C ASP A 200 -9.66 -20.82 -7.54
N GLY A 201 -9.66 -19.91 -8.52
CA GLY A 201 -10.37 -18.64 -8.49
C GLY A 201 -9.67 -17.53 -7.71
N GLY A 202 -8.35 -17.66 -7.50
CA GLY A 202 -7.60 -16.78 -6.61
C GLY A 202 -7.90 -17.00 -5.11
N ALA A 203 -8.75 -17.97 -4.77
CA ALA A 203 -9.00 -18.43 -3.41
C ALA A 203 -7.95 -19.44 -2.96
N CYS A 204 -6.71 -19.28 -3.41
CA CYS A 204 -5.54 -20.10 -3.11
C CYS A 204 -4.52 -19.40 -2.23
N CYS A 205 -4.75 -18.10 -2.02
CA CYS A 205 -3.78 -17.13 -1.60
C CYS A 205 -2.55 -16.96 -2.53
N ALA A 206 -2.16 -17.96 -3.34
CA ALA A 206 -1.19 -17.81 -4.42
C ALA A 206 -1.85 -17.84 -5.81
N ALA A 207 -1.14 -17.32 -6.81
CA ALA A 207 -1.60 -17.35 -8.20
C ALA A 207 -1.35 -18.70 -8.90
N ASP A 208 -0.67 -19.65 -8.26
CA ASP A 208 -0.22 -20.91 -8.86
C ASP A 208 -1.16 -22.11 -8.57
N CYS A 209 -2.35 -21.86 -8.03
CA CYS A 209 -3.33 -22.87 -7.63
C CYS A 209 -2.84 -23.88 -6.57
N THR A 210 -1.89 -23.44 -5.74
CA THR A 210 -1.46 -24.17 -4.53
C THR A 210 -1.91 -23.47 -3.26
N TRP A 211 -2.27 -24.23 -2.23
CA TRP A 211 -2.58 -23.68 -0.93
C TRP A 211 -1.32 -23.09 -0.32
N ARG A 212 -1.39 -21.81 0.05
CA ARG A 212 -0.40 -21.21 0.96
C ARG A 212 -0.94 -21.24 2.40
N PRO A 213 -0.10 -21.57 3.39
CA PRO A 213 -0.49 -21.49 4.79
C PRO A 213 -0.95 -20.09 5.20
N ASP A 214 -1.88 -20.01 6.16
CA ASP A 214 -2.27 -18.75 6.80
C ASP A 214 -1.04 -18.01 7.33
N GLY A 215 -1.01 -16.68 7.16
CA GLY A 215 0.14 -15.85 7.52
C GLY A 215 1.22 -15.75 6.45
N THR A 216 1.13 -16.49 5.34
CA THR A 216 2.09 -16.37 4.23
C THR A 216 1.89 -15.05 3.49
N ILE A 217 2.99 -14.33 3.21
CA ILE A 217 2.96 -13.13 2.35
C ILE A 217 2.76 -13.57 0.91
N CYS A 218 1.69 -13.10 0.28
CA CYS A 218 1.28 -13.51 -1.07
C CYS A 218 1.38 -12.39 -2.11
N ALA A 219 1.36 -11.13 -1.69
CA ALA A 219 1.66 -9.99 -2.54
C ALA A 219 2.24 -8.83 -1.70
N PHE A 220 2.85 -7.86 -2.37
CA PHE A 220 3.44 -6.68 -1.75
C PHE A 220 3.15 -5.44 -2.59
N ASP A 221 2.66 -4.38 -1.94
CA ASP A 221 2.51 -3.05 -2.55
C ASP A 221 3.69 -2.16 -2.16
N SER A 222 4.63 -2.02 -3.09
CA SER A 222 5.83 -1.18 -2.93
C SER A 222 5.55 0.30 -2.73
N TRP A 223 4.32 0.76 -3.00
CA TRP A 223 3.93 2.16 -2.86
C TRP A 223 3.37 2.47 -1.48
N SER A 224 2.54 1.56 -0.96
CA SER A 224 1.91 1.76 0.34
C SER A 224 2.73 1.23 1.49
N CYS A 225 3.59 0.24 1.26
CA CYS A 225 4.25 -0.44 2.37
C CYS A 225 3.89 -1.92 2.47
N PHE A 226 2.65 -2.21 2.05
CA PHE A 226 1.86 -3.24 2.69
C PHE A 226 1.98 -4.59 2.02
N ASP A 227 2.11 -5.59 2.89
CA ASP A 227 1.92 -6.97 2.50
C ASP A 227 0.44 -7.29 2.42
N TYR A 228 0.18 -8.19 1.49
CA TYR A 228 -1.02 -8.98 1.46
C TYR A 228 -0.65 -10.34 2.03
N THR A 229 -1.44 -10.79 2.99
CA THR A 229 -1.19 -12.01 3.74
C THR A 229 -2.32 -13.01 3.48
N CYS A 230 -2.00 -14.29 3.52
CA CYS A 230 -2.99 -15.36 3.50
C CYS A 230 -3.81 -15.36 4.79
N TYR A 231 -5.12 -15.19 4.65
CA TYR A 231 -6.06 -15.37 5.75
C TYR A 231 -6.68 -16.78 5.72
N PRO A 232 -7.35 -17.22 6.80
CA PRO A 232 -8.09 -18.49 6.82
C PRO A 232 -9.21 -18.61 5.77
N SER A 233 -9.61 -17.49 5.15
CA SER A 233 -10.49 -17.47 3.97
C SER A 233 -9.77 -17.86 2.67
N HIS A 234 -8.47 -18.07 2.76
CA HIS A 234 -7.51 -18.31 1.71
C HIS A 234 -7.50 -17.27 0.59
N LEU A 235 -7.86 -16.05 0.95
CA LEU A 235 -7.70 -14.88 0.11
C LEU A 235 -6.38 -14.20 0.47
N CYS A 236 -5.72 -13.67 -0.55
CA CYS A 236 -4.59 -12.76 -0.41
C CYS A 236 -5.12 -11.37 -0.09
N LEU A 237 -5.18 -11.00 1.19
CA LEU A 237 -5.83 -9.77 1.65
C LEU A 237 -4.82 -8.81 2.25
N PHE A 238 -5.08 -7.51 2.09
CA PHE A 238 -4.30 -6.45 2.72
C PHE A 238 -4.24 -6.67 4.23
N ASP A 239 -3.02 -6.71 4.77
CA ASP A 239 -2.78 -6.92 6.18
C ASP A 239 -2.13 -5.67 6.79
N SER A 240 -2.92 -4.87 7.51
CA SER A 240 -2.41 -3.68 8.20
C SER A 240 -1.47 -3.99 9.37
N THR A 241 -1.41 -5.25 9.81
CA THR A 241 -0.57 -5.71 10.92
C THR A 241 0.76 -6.31 10.45
N SER A 242 0.90 -6.55 9.15
CA SER A 242 2.09 -7.13 8.52
C SER A 242 3.34 -6.25 8.55
N GLN A 243 3.20 -4.98 8.98
CA GLN A 243 4.31 -4.04 9.05
C GLN A 243 4.51 -3.57 10.48
N PRO A 244 5.52 -4.11 11.17
CA PRO A 244 6.14 -3.36 12.23
C PRO A 244 6.68 -2.03 11.66
N ASP A 245 6.55 -1.00 12.48
CA ASP A 245 7.22 0.28 12.33
C ASP A 245 8.09 0.40 13.59
N GLY A 246 9.30 -0.16 13.49
CA GLY A 246 10.19 -0.47 14.59
C GLY A 246 10.70 0.77 15.30
N ASP A 247 10.92 1.85 14.57
CA ASP A 247 11.35 3.15 15.09
C ASP A 247 10.23 4.21 15.15
N ARG A 248 9.04 3.89 14.62
CA ARG A 248 7.81 4.69 14.73
C ARG A 248 7.87 6.01 13.97
N ASP A 249 8.58 6.04 12.86
CA ASP A 249 8.67 7.22 11.99
C ASP A 249 7.47 7.35 11.02
N GLY A 250 6.57 6.36 11.01
CA GLY A 250 5.39 6.30 10.15
C GLY A 250 5.67 5.68 8.77
N VAL A 251 6.87 5.14 8.56
CA VAL A 251 7.27 4.30 7.43
C VAL A 251 7.50 2.90 7.97
N ALA A 252 6.86 1.92 7.37
CA ALA A 252 7.07 0.56 7.81
C ALA A 252 8.46 0.03 7.47
N ASP A 253 8.97 -0.84 8.34
CA ASP A 253 10.31 -1.47 8.28
C ASP A 253 10.69 -1.99 6.88
N ARG A 254 9.71 -2.56 6.16
CA ARG A 254 9.95 -3.15 4.84
C ARG A 254 10.32 -2.13 3.76
N CYS A 255 9.87 -0.90 3.89
CA CYS A 255 10.16 0.21 2.98
C CYS A 255 10.94 1.34 3.61
N ASP A 256 11.19 1.23 4.91
CA ASP A 256 12.06 2.11 5.62
C ASP A 256 13.51 1.66 5.37
N PRO A 257 14.30 2.44 4.61
CA PRO A 257 15.71 2.13 4.43
C PRO A 257 16.49 2.17 5.74
N CYS A 258 15.95 2.76 6.82
CA CYS A 258 16.62 2.99 8.09
C CYS A 258 15.90 2.42 9.34
N THR A 259 15.44 1.17 9.24
CA THR A 259 14.74 0.53 10.35
C THR A 259 15.59 0.36 11.60
N GLY A 260 15.32 1.14 12.64
CA GLY A 260 16.02 1.07 13.93
C GLY A 260 17.32 1.86 13.98
N GLY A 261 17.54 2.77 13.03
CA GLY A 261 18.60 3.76 13.09
C GLY A 261 18.33 4.89 14.09
N GLY A 262 19.24 5.86 14.10
CA GLY A 262 19.13 7.06 14.92
C GLY A 262 19.01 8.34 14.11
N PRO A 263 18.64 9.47 14.75
CA PRO A 263 18.66 10.76 14.08
C PRO A 263 20.07 11.11 13.62
N ILE A 264 20.19 11.75 12.47
CA ILE A 264 21.46 12.36 12.04
C ILE A 264 21.67 13.66 12.80
N ALA A 265 22.60 13.65 13.75
CA ALA A 265 22.98 14.83 14.53
C ALA A 265 23.89 15.77 13.73
N SER A 266 23.74 17.09 13.98
CA SER A 266 24.52 18.16 13.31
C SER A 266 24.48 18.04 11.78
N SER A 267 23.31 17.68 11.25
CA SER A 267 23.17 17.34 9.85
C SER A 267 23.26 18.60 9.00
N ARG A 268 23.90 18.48 7.84
CA ARG A 268 23.93 19.54 6.85
C ARG A 268 23.92 18.98 5.44
N LEU A 269 22.83 19.24 4.73
CA LEU A 269 22.64 18.94 3.33
C LEU A 269 22.74 20.24 2.50
N VAL A 270 23.51 20.18 1.42
CA VAL A 270 23.60 21.25 0.43
C VAL A 270 23.53 20.65 -0.96
N ILE A 271 22.60 21.17 -1.77
CA ILE A 271 22.55 20.94 -3.21
C ILE A 271 22.65 22.31 -3.87
N ASP A 272 23.71 22.53 -4.64
CA ASP A 272 23.98 23.82 -5.31
C ASP A 272 24.03 23.63 -6.83
N GLY A 273 23.76 24.71 -7.58
CA GLY A 273 23.76 24.69 -9.04
C GLY A 273 22.57 23.94 -9.66
N LEU A 274 21.38 24.05 -9.05
CA LEU A 274 20.17 23.36 -9.50
C LEU A 274 19.66 23.83 -10.88
N ASP A 275 19.99 25.04 -11.29
CA ASP A 275 19.64 25.61 -12.59
C ASP A 275 20.83 25.61 -13.58
N GLY A 276 21.95 25.04 -13.17
CA GLY A 276 23.16 24.96 -13.98
C GLY A 276 23.10 23.85 -15.03
N PRO A 277 24.01 23.85 -16.02
CA PRO A 277 24.16 22.74 -16.96
C PRO A 277 24.36 21.40 -16.25
N ALA A 278 23.98 20.30 -16.91
CA ALA A 278 24.23 18.96 -16.40
C ALA A 278 25.72 18.78 -16.00
N GLY A 279 25.98 18.18 -14.84
CA GLY A 279 27.33 17.98 -14.31
C GLY A 279 27.91 19.17 -13.52
N THR A 280 27.23 20.32 -13.46
CA THR A 280 27.69 21.48 -12.68
C THR A 280 27.15 21.52 -11.25
N ALA A 281 26.05 20.81 -11.00
CA ALA A 281 25.46 20.72 -9.66
C ALA A 281 26.44 20.08 -8.66
N ARG A 282 26.30 20.42 -7.39
CA ARG A 282 27.14 19.90 -6.31
C ARG A 282 26.28 19.46 -5.15
N LEU A 283 26.46 18.22 -4.75
CA LEU A 283 25.86 17.63 -3.56
C LEU A 283 26.92 17.55 -2.45
N THR A 284 26.57 17.99 -1.25
CA THR A 284 27.33 17.72 -0.04
C THR A 284 26.40 17.42 1.11
N ALA A 285 26.57 16.25 1.72
CA ALA A 285 25.89 15.87 2.95
C ALA A 285 26.92 15.53 4.03
N ARG A 286 26.63 15.88 5.28
CA ARG A 286 27.45 15.50 6.43
C ARG A 286 26.58 15.42 7.68
N GLY A 287 27.03 14.64 8.65
CA GLY A 287 26.38 14.51 9.95
C GLY A 287 27.07 13.47 10.81
N ALA A 288 26.44 13.12 11.92
CA ALA A 288 26.85 12.07 12.82
C ALA A 288 25.67 11.16 13.13
N ILE A 289 25.90 9.85 13.09
CA ILE A 289 24.90 8.81 13.33
C ILE A 289 25.35 8.03 14.55
N VAL A 290 24.47 7.90 15.54
CA VAL A 290 24.67 6.93 16.63
C VAL A 290 24.31 5.56 16.09
N VAL A 291 25.22 4.60 16.19
CA VAL A 291 25.03 3.24 15.69
C VAL A 291 25.21 2.21 16.80
N PRO A 292 24.58 1.03 16.70
CA PRO A 292 24.87 -0.09 17.57
C PRO A 292 26.38 -0.43 17.57
N THR A 293 26.90 -0.89 18.71
CA THR A 293 28.29 -1.34 18.79
C THR A 293 28.48 -2.59 17.94
N GLY A 294 29.21 -2.44 16.83
CA GLY A 294 29.51 -3.50 15.86
C GLY A 294 30.63 -3.06 14.92
N SER A 295 31.15 -3.97 14.09
CA SER A 295 32.18 -3.63 13.10
C SER A 295 31.54 -2.99 11.87
N LEU A 296 31.48 -1.66 11.83
CA LEU A 296 31.26 -0.93 10.58
C LEU A 296 32.34 -1.36 9.58
N ASP A 297 31.95 -1.88 8.41
CA ASP A 297 32.86 -2.09 7.29
C ASP A 297 32.17 -1.83 5.95
N PRO A 298 32.23 -0.58 5.45
CA PRO A 298 31.67 -0.22 4.15
C PRO A 298 32.45 -0.84 2.98
N SER A 299 33.65 -1.36 3.20
CA SER A 299 34.41 -2.05 2.14
C SER A 299 33.78 -3.38 1.79
N THR A 300 33.05 -3.99 2.73
CA THR A 300 32.29 -5.23 2.52
C THR A 300 30.84 -4.92 2.17
N HIS A 301 30.19 -4.01 2.91
CA HIS A 301 28.74 -3.81 2.82
C HIS A 301 28.32 -2.65 1.90
N GLY A 302 29.19 -1.66 1.69
CA GLY A 302 28.86 -0.44 0.95
C GLY A 302 28.16 0.62 1.79
N VAL A 303 27.57 1.63 1.12
CA VAL A 303 26.78 2.73 1.71
C VAL A 303 25.69 3.13 0.73
N ARG A 304 24.48 3.41 1.22
CA ARG A 304 23.40 4.03 0.42
C ARG A 304 23.06 5.42 0.95
N LEU A 305 22.83 6.34 0.03
CA LEU A 305 22.34 7.69 0.29
C LEU A 305 20.98 7.86 -0.38
N ARG A 306 19.99 8.28 0.40
CA ARG A 306 18.66 8.63 -0.10
C ARG A 306 18.28 10.05 0.33
N ILE A 307 17.74 10.82 -0.61
CA ILE A 307 17.21 12.16 -0.40
C ILE A 307 15.86 12.22 -1.08
N VAL A 308 14.82 12.46 -0.29
CA VAL A 308 13.44 12.59 -0.77
C VAL A 308 12.86 13.93 -0.33
N ASP A 309 11.93 14.44 -1.10
CA ASP A 309 11.15 15.60 -0.75
C ASP A 309 9.85 15.21 -0.01
N ILE A 310 9.08 16.18 0.49
CA ILE A 310 7.86 15.88 1.26
C ILE A 310 6.76 15.18 0.43
N THR A 311 6.83 15.26 -0.90
CA THR A 311 5.92 14.54 -1.81
C THR A 311 6.39 13.12 -2.12
N ARG A 312 7.46 12.66 -1.45
CA ARG A 312 8.16 11.39 -1.69
C ARG A 312 8.85 11.32 -3.07
N THR A 313 9.08 12.46 -3.71
CA THR A 313 9.88 12.50 -4.94
C THR A 313 11.34 12.25 -4.57
N VAL A 314 11.95 11.25 -5.21
CA VAL A 314 13.35 10.89 -5.00
C VAL A 314 14.25 11.85 -5.75
N LEU A 315 15.06 12.61 -5.02
CA LEU A 315 16.07 13.51 -5.60
C LEU A 315 17.40 12.81 -5.82
N VAL A 316 17.78 11.95 -4.87
CA VAL A 316 18.97 11.11 -4.92
C VAL A 316 18.63 9.79 -4.27
N ASP A 317 18.90 8.68 -4.94
CA ASP A 317 18.94 7.36 -4.32
C ASP A 317 20.06 6.57 -4.99
N VAL A 318 21.13 6.31 -4.24
CA VAL A 318 22.32 5.68 -4.78
C VAL A 318 22.95 4.78 -3.75
N THR A 319 23.25 3.55 -4.18
CA THR A 319 24.02 2.57 -3.42
C THR A 319 25.43 2.49 -3.99
N VAL A 320 26.42 2.80 -3.17
CA VAL A 320 27.82 2.51 -3.42
C VAL A 320 28.11 1.14 -2.85
N ALA A 321 28.37 0.17 -3.73
CA ALA A 321 28.69 -1.19 -3.31
C ALA A 321 29.98 -1.27 -2.47
N GLY A 322 30.14 -2.37 -1.74
CA GLY A 322 31.43 -2.78 -1.21
C GLY A 322 32.45 -2.99 -2.33
N GLY A 323 33.72 -3.05 -1.97
CA GLY A 323 34.84 -3.26 -2.87
C GLY A 323 36.06 -2.45 -2.48
N GLY A 324 37.20 -3.13 -2.34
CA GLY A 324 38.48 -2.48 -2.08
C GLY A 324 38.88 -1.54 -3.21
N TYR A 325 39.74 -0.57 -2.90
CA TYR A 325 40.24 0.39 -3.87
C TYR A 325 41.08 -0.29 -4.97
N ASP A 326 40.62 -0.14 -6.20
CA ASP A 326 41.34 -0.51 -7.40
C ASP A 326 42.25 0.65 -7.85
N ARG A 327 43.54 0.35 -8.01
CA ARG A 327 44.55 1.32 -8.45
C ARG A 327 44.47 1.61 -9.95
N ALA A 328 43.96 0.70 -10.77
CA ALA A 328 43.86 0.88 -12.21
C ALA A 328 42.73 1.85 -12.57
N THR A 329 41.56 1.68 -11.94
CA THR A 329 40.39 2.53 -12.18
C THR A 329 40.34 3.75 -11.27
N HIS A 330 41.19 3.78 -10.23
CA HIS A 330 41.17 4.76 -9.16
C HIS A 330 39.85 4.84 -8.36
N THR A 331 39.08 3.74 -8.33
CA THR A 331 37.78 3.65 -7.66
C THR A 331 37.78 2.65 -6.50
N GLY A 332 36.91 2.83 -5.51
CA GLY A 332 36.69 1.87 -4.43
C GLY A 332 37.00 2.39 -3.02
N TRP A 333 36.81 1.52 -2.03
CA TRP A 333 36.98 1.82 -0.60
C TRP A 333 38.42 1.68 -0.13
N ARG A 334 38.86 2.63 0.69
CA ARG A 334 40.13 2.59 1.41
C ARG A 334 39.86 2.67 2.90
N SER A 335 40.38 1.74 3.67
CA SER A 335 40.47 1.91 5.12
C SER A 335 41.49 3.01 5.45
N ARG A 336 41.14 3.84 6.43
CA ARG A 336 41.94 4.91 7.01
C ARG A 336 42.04 4.63 8.50
N SER A 337 43.24 4.57 9.04
CA SER A 337 43.55 4.40 10.48
C SER A 337 42.92 3.16 11.16
N SER A 338 43.73 2.17 11.54
CA SER A 338 43.44 1.08 12.49
C SER A 338 42.00 0.50 12.49
N GLY A 339 41.32 0.42 11.33
CA GLY A 339 39.95 -0.08 11.23
C GLY A 339 38.83 0.85 11.73
N ARG A 340 39.06 2.16 11.86
CA ARG A 340 38.05 3.14 12.35
C ARG A 340 37.69 4.26 11.38
N GLY A 341 38.27 4.25 10.18
CA GLY A 341 37.96 5.24 9.17
C GLY A 341 37.93 4.59 7.79
N TRP A 342 37.10 5.12 6.91
CA TRP A 342 36.98 4.66 5.53
C TRP A 342 36.79 5.84 4.60
N SER A 343 37.31 5.71 3.39
CA SER A 343 37.06 6.66 2.32
C SER A 343 36.81 5.94 1.01
N TYR A 344 35.72 6.31 0.35
CA TYR A 344 35.42 5.91 -1.02
C TYR A 344 35.88 6.99 -2.00
N ARG A 345 36.33 6.56 -3.17
CA ARG A 345 36.60 7.42 -4.32
C ARG A 345 36.04 6.77 -5.57
N GLY A 346 35.51 7.56 -6.49
CA GLY A 346 35.07 7.13 -7.81
C GLY A 346 33.63 7.54 -8.07
N PRO A 347 33.21 7.73 -9.32
CA PRO A 347 31.83 8.04 -9.64
C PRO A 347 30.95 6.80 -9.43
N VAL A 348 29.86 6.94 -8.69
CA VAL A 348 28.74 5.98 -8.63
C VAL A 348 27.47 6.81 -8.63
N GLY A 349 26.78 6.83 -9.77
CA GLY A 349 25.66 7.75 -9.99
C GLY A 349 26.06 9.19 -9.60
N PRO A 350 25.31 9.84 -8.68
CA PRO A 350 25.59 11.19 -8.27
C PRO A 350 26.70 11.33 -7.22
N LEU A 351 27.27 10.24 -6.66
CA LEU A 351 28.30 10.31 -5.62
C LEU A 351 29.72 10.10 -6.18
N GLU A 352 30.68 10.82 -5.61
CA GLU A 352 32.10 10.73 -6.01
C GLU A 352 33.06 10.43 -4.85
N ARG A 353 32.68 10.86 -3.64
CA ARG A 353 33.52 10.74 -2.44
C ARG A 353 32.68 10.49 -1.20
N ILE A 354 33.10 9.50 -0.43
CA ILE A 354 32.54 9.20 0.90
C ILE A 354 33.69 9.21 1.90
N THR A 355 33.44 9.70 3.10
CA THR A 355 34.34 9.55 4.25
C THR A 355 33.50 9.18 5.45
N LEU A 356 33.86 8.08 6.10
CA LEU A 356 33.28 7.62 7.36
C LEU A 356 34.37 7.58 8.42
N ILE A 357 34.05 8.02 9.63
CA ILE A 357 34.95 7.95 10.79
C ILE A 357 34.12 7.45 11.96
N LEU A 358 34.47 6.28 12.47
CA LEU A 358 33.88 5.67 13.65
C LEU A 358 34.61 6.17 14.90
N SER A 359 33.90 6.80 15.83
CA SER A 359 34.40 7.06 17.17
C SER A 359 34.34 5.78 18.01
N ALA A 360 35.27 5.66 18.96
CA ALA A 360 35.26 4.56 19.93
C ALA A 360 34.48 4.91 21.21
N ASP A 361 33.77 6.05 21.21
CA ASP A 361 32.97 6.49 22.35
C ASP A 361 31.71 5.63 22.49
N ALA A 362 31.15 5.56 23.71
CA ALA A 362 29.87 4.94 23.96
C ALA A 362 28.80 6.04 24.16
N PRO A 363 27.74 6.10 23.33
CA PRO A 363 27.44 5.20 22.22
C PRO A 363 28.30 5.47 20.96
N ALA A 364 28.56 4.41 20.17
CA ALA A 364 29.41 4.49 18.99
C ALA A 364 28.82 5.45 17.96
N THR A 365 29.65 6.35 17.43
CA THR A 365 29.19 7.38 16.49
C THR A 365 29.95 7.30 15.18
N VAL A 366 29.23 7.29 14.06
CA VAL A 366 29.79 7.37 12.72
C VAL A 366 29.61 8.79 12.19
N ARG A 367 30.71 9.51 12.04
CA ARG A 367 30.73 10.79 11.33
C ARG A 367 30.88 10.55 9.85
N PHE A 368 29.94 11.03 9.06
CA PHE A 368 29.96 10.87 7.61
C PHE A 368 30.15 12.20 6.89
N ARG A 369 30.75 12.11 5.70
CA ARG A 369 30.78 13.17 4.70
C ARG A 369 30.66 12.57 3.32
N LEU A 370 29.65 13.03 2.59
CA LEU A 370 29.32 12.61 1.23
C LEU A 370 29.47 13.81 0.30
N ARG A 371 30.02 13.57 -0.89
CA ARG A 371 30.12 14.58 -1.96
C ARG A 371 29.81 13.96 -3.31
N GLY A 372 29.21 14.76 -4.16
CA GLY A 372 28.71 14.29 -5.44
C GLY A 372 28.33 15.39 -6.42
N VAL A 373 27.91 14.96 -7.60
CA VAL A 373 27.43 15.76 -8.72
C VAL A 373 26.08 15.18 -9.14
N PRO A 374 24.97 15.62 -8.53
CA PRO A 374 23.65 15.10 -8.87
C PRO A 374 23.20 15.65 -10.22
N ALA A 375 22.26 14.95 -10.86
CA ALA A 375 21.50 15.56 -11.94
C ALA A 375 20.59 16.66 -11.35
N PRO A 376 20.35 17.77 -12.06
CA PRO A 376 19.27 18.68 -11.73
C PRO A 376 17.94 17.92 -11.70
N PRO A 377 17.08 18.15 -10.69
CA PRO A 377 15.78 17.50 -10.66
C PRO A 377 14.90 18.03 -11.80
N ALA A 378 14.07 17.17 -12.40
CA ALA A 378 13.19 17.55 -13.51
C ALA A 378 12.12 18.57 -13.10
N THR A 379 11.76 18.59 -11.82
CA THR A 379 10.84 19.53 -11.19
C THR A 379 11.47 20.12 -9.95
N ALA A 380 11.06 21.33 -9.56
CA ALA A 380 11.51 21.92 -8.31
C ALA A 380 11.05 21.04 -7.12
N PRO A 381 11.95 20.68 -6.19
CA PRO A 381 11.59 19.85 -5.04
C PRO A 381 10.70 20.61 -4.06
N VAL A 382 9.81 19.87 -3.39
CA VAL A 382 8.93 20.41 -2.36
C VAL A 382 9.55 20.20 -0.99
N LEU A 383 9.96 21.30 -0.34
CA LEU A 383 10.58 21.26 0.99
C LEU A 383 9.55 20.98 2.10
N PRO A 384 9.98 20.46 3.27
CA PRO A 384 11.34 20.07 3.65
C PRO A 384 11.80 18.76 2.99
N LEU A 385 13.10 18.48 3.08
CA LEU A 385 13.70 17.23 2.60
C LEU A 385 13.90 16.25 3.76
N THR A 386 13.93 14.96 3.42
CA THR A 386 14.46 13.88 4.27
C THR A 386 15.81 13.43 3.74
N LEU A 387 16.78 13.25 4.62
CA LEU A 387 18.09 12.67 4.32
C LEU A 387 18.23 11.34 5.08
N THR A 388 18.44 10.26 4.34
CA THR A 388 18.70 8.93 4.90
C THR A 388 20.07 8.42 4.45
N VAL A 389 20.86 7.90 5.39
CA VAL A 389 22.16 7.29 5.13
C VAL A 389 22.19 5.90 5.73
N VAL A 390 22.40 4.89 4.90
CA VAL A 390 22.48 3.47 5.28
C VAL A 390 23.92 3.00 5.13
N LEU A 391 24.48 2.38 6.17
CA LEU A 391 25.87 1.96 6.26
C LEU A 391 26.07 0.45 5.98
N ASP A 392 24.98 -0.29 5.83
CA ASP A 392 24.90 -1.70 5.49
C ASP A 392 23.75 -1.98 4.49
N PRO A 393 23.77 -1.37 3.29
CA PRO A 393 22.67 -1.48 2.33
C PRO A 393 22.37 -2.95 1.94
N PRO A 394 21.14 -3.27 1.48
CA PRO A 394 20.12 -2.36 0.92
C PRO A 394 19.15 -1.72 1.93
N LEU A 395 18.95 -2.34 3.09
CA LEU A 395 18.10 -1.92 4.21
C LEU A 395 18.91 -2.05 5.50
N ALA A 396 18.80 -1.09 6.40
CA ALA A 396 19.58 -1.06 7.63
C ALA A 396 18.94 -1.81 8.80
N ILE A 397 18.47 -3.05 8.57
CA ILE A 397 17.75 -3.85 9.60
C ILE A 397 18.61 -4.07 10.85
N THR A 398 19.93 -3.87 10.75
CA THR A 398 20.87 -3.96 11.88
C THR A 398 21.00 -2.67 12.69
N GLY A 399 20.28 -1.60 12.33
CA GLY A 399 20.38 -0.26 12.93
C GLY A 399 21.60 0.55 12.48
N LEU A 400 22.34 0.09 11.46
CA LEU A 400 23.49 0.78 10.89
C LEU A 400 23.08 1.87 9.89
N CYS A 401 22.27 2.82 10.33
CA CYS A 401 21.83 3.94 9.52
C CYS A 401 21.46 5.17 10.38
N GLY A 402 21.26 6.29 9.70
CA GLY A 402 20.57 7.40 10.32
C GLY A 402 19.72 8.17 9.32
N GLU A 403 18.71 8.82 9.87
CA GLU A 403 17.78 9.65 9.12
C GLU A 403 17.62 11.04 9.76
N THR A 404 17.31 12.05 8.97
CA THR A 404 16.82 13.33 9.48
C THR A 404 15.77 13.92 8.56
N PHE A 405 14.68 14.37 9.16
CA PHE A 405 13.67 15.19 8.51
C PHE A 405 13.92 16.66 8.84
N TYR A 406 14.12 17.50 7.82
CA TYR A 406 14.48 18.90 8.04
C TYR A 406 13.27 19.82 8.26
N GLU A 407 12.37 19.45 9.18
CA GLU A 407 11.15 20.19 9.49
C GLU A 407 11.33 21.21 10.64
N PRO A 408 10.73 22.40 10.55
CA PRO A 408 10.66 23.35 11.67
C PRO A 408 9.89 22.81 12.89
N PRO A 409 10.18 23.27 14.12
CA PRO A 409 11.20 24.26 14.49
C PRO A 409 12.60 23.67 14.72
N GLY A 410 12.73 22.34 14.77
CA GLY A 410 13.98 21.65 15.12
C GLY A 410 15.03 21.62 14.01
N SER A 411 14.64 21.93 12.78
CA SER A 411 15.52 21.97 11.62
C SER A 411 15.08 23.04 10.63
N THR A 412 15.97 23.39 9.70
CA THR A 412 15.66 24.31 8.60
C THR A 412 16.00 23.66 7.27
N CYS A 413 15.20 23.95 6.25
CA CYS A 413 15.44 23.52 4.88
C CYS A 413 14.86 24.60 3.96
N GLU A 414 15.71 25.26 3.20
CA GLU A 414 15.32 26.43 2.39
C GLU A 414 15.89 26.37 0.98
N LEU A 415 15.13 26.94 0.05
CA LEU A 415 15.61 27.33 -1.28
C LEU A 415 16.28 28.70 -1.15
N ALA A 416 17.60 28.71 -1.18
CA ALA A 416 18.42 29.90 -1.18
C ALA A 416 18.82 30.30 -2.62
N ARG A 417 19.34 31.53 -2.76
CA ARG A 417 19.87 32.06 -4.03
C ARG A 417 18.87 31.93 -5.19
N ASP A 418 17.66 32.43 -4.99
CA ASP A 418 16.59 32.43 -6.01
C ASP A 418 16.25 31.01 -6.52
N GLY A 419 16.30 30.01 -5.64
CA GLY A 419 15.97 28.61 -5.98
C GLY A 419 17.13 27.79 -6.54
N ARG A 420 18.32 28.37 -6.68
CA ARG A 420 19.51 27.68 -7.24
C ARG A 420 20.20 26.75 -6.26
N ARG A 421 19.89 26.88 -4.97
CA ARG A 421 20.56 26.17 -3.90
C ARG A 421 19.56 25.71 -2.84
N ILE A 422 19.63 24.44 -2.48
CA ILE A 422 18.95 23.91 -1.30
C ILE A 422 19.97 23.84 -0.15
N LEU A 423 19.56 24.32 1.02
CA LEU A 423 20.35 24.28 2.24
C LEU A 423 19.49 23.80 3.40
N CYS A 424 19.85 22.64 3.95
CA CYS A 424 19.14 22.06 5.08
C CYS A 424 20.09 21.76 6.24
N ARG A 425 19.62 22.00 7.48
CA ARG A 425 20.41 21.93 8.72
C ARG A 425 19.55 21.39 9.87
N SER A 426 20.14 20.52 10.70
CA SER A 426 19.60 20.04 11.97
C SER A 426 20.59 20.20 13.12
#